data_AF-A0A2M8C2B1-F1
#
_entry.id   AF-A0A2M8C2B1-F1
#
_cell.length_a   1.000
_cell.length_b   1.000
_cell.length_c   1.000
_cell.angle_alpha   90.00
_cell.angle_beta   90.00
_cell.angle_gamma   90.00
#
_symmetry.space_group_name_H-M   'P 1'
#
loop_
_entity.id
_entity.type
_entity.pdbx_description
1 polymer ?
#
loop_
_entity_poly.entity_id
_entity_poly.type
_entity_poly.pdbx_seq_one_letter_code
_entity_poly.pdbx_strand_id
1 'polypeptide(L)'
;HAFDISLLRKGASKMPCIMVRKARAGETITLLDEEEKTLTKDMLVITDARDPVALAGIMGGMKSGIHDRTTTIVLEAANFDAMHIRRTSQALNIHTESSIRFEKALHPKLAELGMRRAVF
;
A
#
# COMPACT_ATOMS: atom_id res chain seq x y z
N HIS A 1 -3.00 6.47 1.40
CA HIS A 1 -3.93 5.34 1.30
C HIS A 1 -4.72 5.22 2.60
N ALA A 2 -5.86 4.55 2.60
CA ALA A 2 -6.66 4.38 3.81
C ALA A 2 -7.02 2.89 3.96
N PHE A 3 -6.68 2.32 5.11
CA PHE A 3 -6.91 0.91 5.43
C PHE A 3 -8.01 0.80 6.47
N ASP A 4 -8.90 -0.20 6.35
CA ASP A 4 -9.81 -0.54 7.43
C ASP A 4 -9.04 -1.23 8.56
N ILE A 5 -9.06 -0.64 9.76
CA ILE A 5 -8.30 -1.15 10.90
C ILE A 5 -8.77 -2.55 11.35
N SER A 6 -10.04 -2.87 11.14
CA SER A 6 -10.66 -4.12 11.56
C SER A 6 -10.22 -5.30 10.70
N LEU A 7 -9.77 -5.01 9.47
CA LEU A 7 -9.29 -6.01 8.50
C LEU A 7 -7.79 -6.28 8.61
N LEU A 8 -7.04 -5.42 9.32
CA LEU A 8 -5.60 -5.60 9.53
C LEU A 8 -5.32 -6.58 10.68
N ARG A 9 -4.48 -7.59 10.42
CA ARG A 9 -4.07 -8.50 11.49
C ARG A 9 -3.18 -7.80 12.50
N LYS A 10 -3.48 -8.04 13.77
CA LYS A 10 -2.70 -7.55 14.91
C LYS A 10 -1.43 -8.38 15.04
N GLY A 11 -0.33 -7.71 15.35
CA GLY A 11 0.94 -8.37 15.69
C GLY A 11 0.96 -8.84 17.14
N ALA A 12 2.15 -8.92 17.74
CA ALA A 12 2.32 -9.22 19.16
C ALA A 12 1.76 -8.13 20.11
N SER A 13 1.42 -6.95 19.57
CA SER A 13 0.79 -5.84 20.29
C SER A 13 -0.72 -5.83 20.09
N LYS A 14 -1.46 -5.19 20.99
CA LYS A 14 -2.90 -4.90 20.82
C LYS A 14 -3.19 -3.97 19.63
N MET A 15 -2.17 -3.28 19.10
CA MET A 15 -2.28 -2.41 17.92
C MET A 15 -2.16 -3.18 16.60
N PRO A 16 -2.84 -2.73 15.53
CA PRO A 16 -2.64 -3.24 14.18
C PRO A 16 -1.19 -3.04 13.75
N CYS A 17 -0.65 -4.02 13.04
CA CYS A 17 0.71 -3.96 12.53
C CYS A 17 0.67 -3.48 11.08
N ILE A 18 1.45 -2.46 10.73
CA ILE A 18 1.75 -2.09 9.35
C ILE A 18 3.27 -2.15 9.20
N MET A 19 3.73 -2.95 8.25
CA MET A 19 5.15 -3.08 7.92
C MET A 19 5.35 -2.83 6.44
N VAL A 20 6.52 -2.33 6.09
CA VAL A 20 6.95 -2.16 4.70
C VAL A 20 8.14 -3.07 4.47
N ARG A 21 8.05 -3.93 3.45
CA ARG A 21 9.14 -4.82 3.06
C ARG A 21 9.11 -5.12 1.58
N LYS A 22 10.20 -5.72 1.09
CA LYS A 22 10.20 -6.35 -0.22
C LYS A 22 9.29 -7.59 -0.21
N ALA A 23 8.63 -7.86 -1.32
CA ALA A 23 7.86 -9.06 -1.52
C ALA A 23 8.79 -10.30 -1.50
N ARG A 24 8.22 -11.46 -1.18
CA ARG A 24 8.89 -12.74 -1.38
C ARG A 24 8.69 -13.17 -2.84
N ALA A 25 9.64 -13.93 -3.39
CA ALA A 25 9.51 -14.43 -4.76
C ALA A 25 8.29 -15.36 -4.85
N GLY A 26 7.37 -15.08 -5.79
CA GLY A 26 6.14 -15.85 -5.95
C GLY A 26 5.05 -15.53 -4.92
N GLU A 27 5.25 -14.52 -4.07
CA GLU A 27 4.20 -14.03 -3.18
C GLU A 27 3.03 -13.45 -3.99
N THR A 28 1.79 -13.71 -3.60
CA THR A 28 0.61 -13.21 -4.31
C THR A 28 -0.14 -12.15 -3.51
N ILE A 29 -0.80 -11.24 -4.23
CA ILE A 29 -1.73 -10.27 -3.67
C ILE A 29 -2.91 -10.06 -4.61
N THR A 30 -4.13 -10.07 -4.05
CA THR A 30 -5.34 -9.61 -4.76
C THR A 30 -5.51 -8.12 -4.53
N LEU A 31 -5.55 -7.36 -5.61
CA LEU A 31 -5.67 -5.91 -5.57
C LEU A 31 -7.14 -5.46 -5.61
N LEU A 32 -7.37 -4.15 -5.44
CA LEU A 32 -8.71 -3.56 -5.42
C LEU A 32 -9.45 -3.64 -6.76
N ASP A 33 -8.75 -3.92 -7.85
CA ASP A 33 -9.32 -4.19 -9.18
C ASP A 33 -9.73 -5.67 -9.36
N GLU A 34 -9.75 -6.45 -8.28
CA GLU A 34 -10.06 -7.89 -8.25
C GLU A 34 -9.02 -8.79 -8.94
N GLU A 35 -7.93 -8.24 -9.46
CA GLU A 35 -6.88 -9.02 -10.09
C GLU A 35 -5.86 -9.55 -9.06
N GLU A 36 -5.53 -10.84 -9.19
CA GLU A 36 -4.41 -11.43 -8.44
C GLU A 36 -3.10 -11.23 -9.18
N LYS A 37 -2.09 -10.71 -8.47
CA LYS A 37 -0.74 -10.47 -9.00
C LYS A 37 0.27 -11.35 -8.28
N THR A 38 1.16 -11.96 -9.05
CA THR A 38 2.34 -12.65 -8.52
C THR A 38 3.51 -11.67 -8.46
N LEU A 39 4.14 -11.58 -7.30
CA LEU A 39 5.15 -10.59 -6.97
C LEU A 39 6.57 -11.16 -7.05
N THR A 40 7.51 -10.28 -7.37
CA THR A 40 8.94 -10.58 -7.36
C THR A 40 9.62 -9.90 -6.17
N LYS A 41 10.81 -10.37 -5.81
CA LYS A 41 11.59 -9.86 -4.67
C LYS A 41 11.97 -8.38 -4.74
N ASP A 42 11.82 -7.76 -5.90
CA ASP A 42 12.18 -6.35 -6.12
C ASP A 42 10.99 -5.40 -5.90
N MET A 43 9.79 -5.96 -5.77
CA MET A 43 8.56 -5.20 -5.53
C MET A 43 8.41 -4.89 -4.04
N LEU A 44 7.94 -3.68 -3.73
CA LEU A 44 7.71 -3.24 -2.36
C LEU A 44 6.24 -3.43 -1.99
N VAL A 45 5.99 -4.05 -0.84
CA VAL A 45 4.65 -4.30 -0.31
C VAL A 45 4.50 -3.69 1.07
N ILE A 46 3.27 -3.28 1.35
CA ILE A 46 2.80 -2.97 2.68
C ILE A 46 2.12 -4.24 3.19
N THR A 47 2.46 -4.66 4.40
CA THR A 47 1.94 -5.89 5.00
C THR A 47 1.32 -5.60 6.34
N ASP A 48 0.37 -6.44 6.73
CA ASP A 48 0.03 -6.58 8.13
C ASP A 48 1.05 -7.50 8.83
N ALA A 49 0.69 -8.06 9.98
CA ALA A 49 1.54 -8.99 10.73
C ALA A 49 1.93 -10.27 9.94
N ARG A 50 1.24 -10.60 8.84
CA ARG A 50 1.47 -11.84 8.07
C ARG A 50 1.48 -11.62 6.56
N ASP A 51 0.45 -10.97 6.03
CA ASP A 51 0.11 -10.99 4.61
C ASP A 51 0.25 -9.59 3.98
N PRO A 52 0.56 -9.49 2.68
CA PRO A 52 0.58 -8.23 1.98
C PRO A 52 -0.84 -7.66 1.86
N VAL A 53 -0.96 -6.37 2.17
CA VAL A 53 -2.22 -5.61 2.18
C VAL A 53 -2.22 -4.49 1.14
N ALA A 54 -1.08 -4.14 0.55
CA ALA A 54 -1.00 -3.24 -0.60
C ALA A 54 0.30 -3.39 -1.38
N LEU A 55 0.27 -3.03 -2.67
CA LEU A 55 1.46 -2.68 -3.44
C LEU A 55 1.84 -1.23 -3.10
N ALA A 56 2.99 -1.06 -2.46
CA ALA A 56 3.41 0.23 -1.92
C ALA A 56 3.43 1.30 -3.02
N GLY A 57 2.65 2.38 -2.82
CA GLY A 57 2.56 3.51 -3.74
C GLY A 57 1.79 3.28 -5.04
N ILE A 58 1.30 2.06 -5.30
CA ILE A 58 0.62 1.72 -6.57
C ILE A 58 -0.86 1.46 -6.34
N MET A 59 -1.21 0.44 -5.56
CA MET A 59 -2.61 0.05 -5.35
C MET A 59 -2.78 -0.69 -4.02
N GLY A 60 -3.92 -0.42 -3.36
CA GLY A 60 -4.34 -1.19 -2.18
C GLY A 60 -4.69 -2.62 -2.52
N GLY A 61 -4.57 -3.51 -1.54
CA GLY A 61 -5.07 -4.87 -1.60
C GLY A 61 -6.54 -4.94 -1.24
N MET A 62 -7.25 -5.90 -1.81
CA MET A 62 -8.68 -6.11 -1.56
C MET A 62 -8.98 -6.40 -0.09
N LYS A 63 -8.11 -7.18 0.57
CA LYS A 63 -8.31 -7.66 1.95
C LYS A 63 -8.31 -6.56 3.01
N SER A 64 -7.79 -5.38 2.72
CA SER A 64 -7.71 -4.25 3.65
C SER A 64 -8.47 -3.01 3.15
N GLY A 65 -9.25 -3.17 2.08
CA GLY A 65 -10.04 -2.10 1.48
C GLY A 65 -11.13 -1.58 2.42
N ILE A 66 -11.51 -0.32 2.22
CA ILE A 66 -12.62 0.30 2.92
C ILE A 66 -13.94 -0.16 2.30
N HIS A 67 -14.93 -0.43 3.13
CA HIS A 67 -16.29 -0.80 2.73
C HIS A 67 -17.34 0.00 3.54
N ASP A 68 -18.62 -0.12 3.19
CA ASP A 68 -19.71 0.66 3.81
C ASP A 68 -19.84 0.49 5.33
N ARG A 69 -19.31 -0.60 5.89
CA ARG A 69 -19.32 -0.87 7.35
C ARG A 69 -18.07 -0.37 8.08
N THR A 70 -17.12 0.26 7.39
CA THR A 70 -15.85 0.69 7.98
C THR A 70 -16.10 1.87 8.91
N THR A 71 -15.85 1.68 10.21
CA THR A 71 -16.03 2.75 11.22
C THR A 71 -14.71 3.36 11.68
N THR A 72 -13.58 2.72 11.39
CA THR A 72 -12.27 3.16 11.87
C THR A 72 -11.21 2.81 10.85
N ILE A 73 -10.37 3.78 10.51
CA ILE A 73 -9.36 3.66 9.46
C ILE A 73 -7.96 3.97 9.98
N VAL A 74 -6.97 3.40 9.31
CA VAL A 74 -5.58 3.85 9.38
C VAL A 74 -5.26 4.59 8.09
N LEU A 75 -4.82 5.84 8.22
CA LEU A 75 -4.35 6.62 7.09
C LEU A 75 -2.84 6.42 6.91
N GLU A 76 -2.45 6.12 5.69
CA GLU A 76 -1.07 6.04 5.23
C GLU A 76 -0.74 7.25 4.36
N ALA A 77 0.30 7.99 4.73
CA ALA A 77 0.95 8.96 3.87
C ALA A 77 2.44 8.64 3.85
N ALA A 78 2.93 8.24 2.69
CA ALA A 78 4.28 7.77 2.50
C ALA A 78 4.93 8.44 1.28
N ASN A 79 6.25 8.35 1.21
CA ASN A 79 7.04 8.74 0.05
C ASN A 79 7.88 7.53 -0.37
N PHE A 80 7.64 7.04 -1.59
CA PHE A 80 8.32 5.88 -2.13
C PHE A 80 9.30 6.30 -3.23
N ASP A 81 10.37 5.52 -3.39
CA ASP A 81 11.37 5.73 -4.43
C ASP A 81 10.75 5.61 -5.83
N ALA A 82 10.90 6.67 -6.64
CA ALA A 82 10.26 6.79 -7.95
C ALA A 82 10.66 5.65 -8.91
N MET A 83 11.92 5.20 -8.85
CA MET A 83 12.42 4.14 -9.71
C MET A 83 11.80 2.78 -9.36
N HIS A 84 11.65 2.47 -8.06
CA HIS A 84 10.96 1.26 -7.64
C HIS A 84 9.48 1.25 -8.05
N ILE A 85 8.78 2.38 -7.88
CA ILE A 85 7.38 2.50 -8.30
C ILE A 85 7.25 2.28 -9.80
N ARG A 86 8.07 2.98 -10.61
CA ARG A 86 8.06 2.84 -12.07
C ARG A 86 8.30 1.40 -12.50
N ARG A 87 9.33 0.74 -11.96
CA ARG A 87 9.67 -0.65 -12.31
C ARG A 87 8.53 -1.62 -11.97
N THR A 88 7.90 -1.47 -10.80
CA THR A 88 6.81 -2.34 -10.38
C THR A 88 5.54 -2.09 -11.19
N SER A 89 5.19 -0.81 -11.40
CA SER A 89 4.09 -0.33 -12.25
C SER A 89 4.19 -0.91 -13.68
N GLN A 90 5.38 -0.87 -14.29
CA GLN A 90 5.64 -1.46 -15.61
C GLN A 90 5.61 -2.99 -15.60
N ALA A 91 6.27 -3.62 -14.63
CA ALA A 91 6.35 -5.08 -14.57
C ALA A 91 4.99 -5.76 -14.40
N LEU A 92 4.06 -5.12 -13.68
CA LEU A 92 2.70 -5.62 -13.47
C LEU A 92 1.67 -5.03 -14.45
N ASN A 93 2.09 -4.10 -15.32
CA ASN A 93 1.23 -3.33 -16.21
C ASN A 93 0.06 -2.63 -15.49
N ILE A 94 0.35 -2.00 -14.34
CA ILE A 94 -0.64 -1.31 -13.49
C ILE A 94 -0.26 0.15 -13.42
N HIS A 95 -1.13 1.04 -13.91
CA HIS A 95 -0.90 2.48 -13.86
C HIS A 95 -2.06 3.15 -13.13
N THR A 96 -1.78 3.73 -11.97
CA THR A 96 -2.77 4.44 -11.16
C THR A 96 -2.38 5.90 -11.03
N GLU A 97 -3.35 6.76 -10.69
CA GLU A 97 -3.06 8.16 -10.34
C GLU A 97 -2.02 8.27 -9.22
N SER A 98 -1.98 7.29 -8.30
CA SER A 98 -0.96 7.21 -7.26
C SER A 98 0.43 6.91 -7.85
N SER A 99 0.56 5.86 -8.66
CA SER A 99 1.86 5.47 -9.21
C SER A 99 2.44 6.58 -10.09
N ILE A 100 1.62 7.19 -10.95
CA ILE A 100 2.03 8.30 -11.83
C ILE A 100 2.60 9.49 -11.03
N ARG A 101 2.05 9.79 -9.85
CA ARG A 101 2.56 10.87 -9.00
C ARG A 101 3.90 10.48 -8.36
N PHE A 102 4.01 9.28 -7.80
CA PHE A 102 5.26 8.82 -7.19
C PHE A 102 6.40 8.68 -8.21
N GLU A 103 6.11 8.26 -9.45
CA GLU A 103 7.10 8.19 -10.54
C GLU A 103 7.76 9.55 -10.84
N LYS A 104 7.12 10.67 -10.48
CA LYS A 104 7.65 12.03 -10.64
C LYS A 104 8.51 12.52 -9.46
N ALA A 105 8.89 11.62 -8.55
CA ALA A 105 9.73 11.92 -7.39
C ALA A 105 9.18 13.07 -6.52
N LEU A 106 8.02 12.84 -5.91
CA LEU A 106 7.38 13.81 -5.01
C LEU A 106 8.33 14.22 -3.88
N HIS A 107 8.29 15.51 -3.52
CA HIS A 107 9.04 16.01 -2.38
C HIS A 107 8.59 15.32 -1.08
N PRO A 108 9.47 14.71 -0.26
CA PRO A 108 9.08 13.93 0.92
C PRO A 108 8.21 14.66 1.94
N LYS A 109 8.45 15.97 2.15
CA LYS A 109 7.61 16.83 3.03
C LYS A 109 6.12 16.87 2.65
N LEU A 110 5.76 16.55 1.40
CA LEU A 110 4.36 16.52 0.99
C LEU A 110 3.57 15.39 1.66
N ALA A 111 4.22 14.31 2.11
CA ALA A 111 3.55 13.22 2.82
C ALA A 111 2.95 13.71 4.14
N GLU A 112 3.72 14.45 4.94
CA GLU A 112 3.24 15.02 6.20
C GLU A 112 2.13 16.05 5.96
N LEU A 113 2.31 16.96 4.98
CA LEU A 113 1.31 17.96 4.63
C LEU A 113 0.00 17.32 4.18
N GLY A 114 0.07 16.31 3.32
CA GLY A 114 -1.07 15.54 2.84
C GLY A 114 -1.79 14.82 3.97
N MET A 115 -1.05 14.21 4.89
CA MET A 115 -1.63 13.55 6.07
C MET A 115 -2.41 14.54 6.95
N ARG A 116 -1.78 15.67 7.31
CA ARG A 116 -2.41 16.70 8.13
C ARG A 116 -3.71 17.20 7.49
N ARG A 117 -3.73 17.35 6.17
CA ARG A 117 -4.94 17.79 5.44
C ARG A 117 -6.02 16.71 5.37
N ALA A 118 -5.66 15.43 5.30
CA ALA A 118 -6.63 14.34 5.19
C ALA A 118 -7.34 14.03 6.53
N VAL A 119 -6.71 14.34 7.66
CA VAL A 119 -7.28 14.13 9.01
C VAL A 119 -8.21 15.27 9.44
N PHE A 120 -8.05 16.46 8.85
CA PHE A 120 -8.83 17.67 9.14
C PHE A 120 -9.98 17.89 8.16
#